data_AF-A0A0E9WMR1-F1
#
_entry.id   AF-A0A0E9WMR1-F1
#
_cell.length_a   1.000
_cell.length_b   1.000
_cell.length_c   1.000
_cell.angle_alpha   90.00
_cell.angle_beta   90.00
_cell.angle_gamma   90.00
#
_symmetry.space_group_name_H-M   'P 1'
#
loop_
_entity.id
_entity.type
_entity.pdbx_description
1 polymer ?
#
loop_
_entity_poly.entity_id
_entity_poly.type
_entity_poly.pdbx_seq_one_letter_code
_entity_poly.pdbx_strand_id
1 'polypeptide(L)' 'MMKLALVQILQNFSFAVCEDTPIPLELEAQGFLQPKKPIKLKLVPRIPANNKE' A
#
# COMPACT_ATOMS: atom_id res chain seq x y z
N MET A 1 -4.05 0.64 -17.47
CA MET A 1 -4.36 -0.31 -16.37
C MET A 1 -3.96 0.23 -15.00
N MET A 2 -2.68 0.40 -14.66
CA MET A 2 -2.24 0.74 -13.29
C MET A 2 -2.98 1.91 -12.61
N LYS A 3 -3.25 3.02 -13.31
CA LYS A 3 -4.01 4.15 -12.77
C LYS A 3 -5.43 3.78 -12.32
N LEU A 4 -6.14 2.91 -13.06
CA LEU A 4 -7.49 2.46 -12.71
C LEU A 4 -7.48 1.59 -11.45
N ALA A 5 -6.52 0.66 -11.36
CA ALA A 5 -6.34 -0.17 -10.17
C ALA A 5 -6.01 0.69 -8.93
N LEU A 6 -5.13 1.69 -9.07
CA LEU A 6 -4.84 2.64 -7.99
C LEU A 6 -6.09 3.39 -7.53
N VAL A 7 -6.91 3.91 -8.46
CA VAL A 7 -8.14 4.64 -8.12
C VAL A 7 -9.16 3.75 -7.40
N GLN A 8 -9.28 2.47 -7.78
CA GLN A 8 -10.21 1.51 -7.17
C GLN A 8 -9.75 1.00 -5.79
N ILE A 9 -8.44 0.89 -5.54
CA ILE A 9 -7.90 0.45 -4.24
C ILE A 9 -7.80 1.64 -3.28
N LEU A 10 -7.45 2.82 -3.78
CA LEU A 10 -7.90 4.08 -3.18
C LEU A 10 -9.43 4.19 -3.33
N GLN A 11 -10.06 5.28 -2.89
CA GLN A 11 -11.51 5.35 -2.62
C GLN A 11 -11.94 4.35 -1.53
N ASN A 12 -11.87 3.04 -1.77
CA ASN A 12 -12.30 1.97 -0.89
C ASN A 12 -11.35 1.72 0.31
N PHE A 13 -10.04 1.89 0.14
CA PHE A 13 -9.07 1.60 1.19
C PHE A 13 -8.01 2.70 1.35
N SER A 14 -7.39 2.72 2.52
CA SER A 14 -6.19 3.48 2.87
C SER A 14 -5.06 2.50 3.21
N PHE A 15 -3.83 2.83 2.83
CA PHE A 15 -2.66 2.04 3.22
C PHE A 15 -2.06 2.58 4.52
N ALA A 16 -1.66 1.69 5.41
CA ALA A 16 -0.95 2.00 6.64
C ALA A 16 0.28 1.09 6.80
N VAL A 17 1.26 1.57 7.57
CA VAL A 17 2.44 0.80 7.98
C VAL A 17 2.01 -0.34 8.92
N CYS A 18 2.71 -1.47 8.86
CA CYS A 18 2.64 -2.55 9.86
C CYS A 18 4.04 -2.89 10.39
N GLU A 19 4.10 -3.75 11.41
CA GLU A 19 5.34 -4.21 12.06
C GLU A 19 6.34 -4.85 11.06
N ASP A 20 5.83 -5.47 9.99
CA ASP A 20 6.61 -6.08 8.91
C ASP A 20 7.08 -5.08 7.83
N THR A 21 6.62 -3.83 7.82
CA THR A 21 6.97 -2.87 6.77
C THR A 21 8.43 -2.41 6.93
N PRO A 22 9.33 -2.62 5.94
CA PRO A 22 10.71 -2.16 6.04
C PRO A 22 10.78 -0.63 6.00
N ILE A 23 11.32 -0.02 7.06
CA ILE A 23 11.58 1.42 7.17
C ILE A 23 13.03 1.60 7.67
N PRO A 24 13.93 2.22 6.88
CA PRO A 24 13.74 2.71 5.52
C PRO A 24 13.55 1.58 4.49
N LEU A 25 13.08 1.94 3.29
CA LEU A 25 13.00 1.00 2.16
C LEU A 25 14.40 0.71 1.62
N GLU A 26 14.83 -0.55 1.74
CA GLU A 26 16.06 -1.03 1.09
C GLU A 26 15.77 -1.55 -0.32
N LEU A 27 16.55 -1.08 -1.30
CA LEU A 27 16.51 -1.52 -2.70
C LEU A 27 17.72 -2.40 -3.03
N GLU A 28 17.57 -3.30 -4.00
CA GLU A 28 18.71 -4.02 -4.56
C GLU A 28 19.55 -3.15 -5.49
N ALA A 29 20.87 -3.36 -5.42
CA ALA A 29 21.87 -2.56 -6.12
C ALA A 29 22.29 -3.13 -7.48
N GLN A 30 21.82 -4.34 -7.85
CA GLN A 30 22.13 -5.00 -9.10
C GLN A 30 20.86 -5.54 -9.78
N GLY A 31 20.74 -5.31 -11.09
CA GLY A 31 19.59 -5.74 -11.88
C GLY A 31 18.45 -4.72 -11.90
N PHE A 32 17.21 -5.20 -11.85
CA PHE A 32 16.03 -4.33 -11.82
C PHE A 32 15.86 -3.68 -10.45
N LEU A 33 15.39 -2.43 -10.43
CA LEU A 33 15.06 -1.72 -9.19
C LEU A 33 13.90 -2.44 -8.46
N GLN A 34 14.26 -3.21 -7.44
CA GLN A 34 13.34 -4.00 -6.62
C GLN A 34 13.66 -3.84 -5.14
N PRO A 35 12.67 -3.89 -4.24
CA PRO A 35 12.90 -3.97 -2.80
C PRO A 35 13.65 -5.25 -2.41
N LYS A 36 14.61 -5.16 -1.47
CA LYS A 36 15.28 -6.35 -0.90
C LYS A 36 14.34 -7.28 -0.14
N LYS A 37 13.26 -6.71 0.43
CA LYS A 37 12.23 -7.42 1.19
C LYS A 37 10.86 -7.03 0.63
N PRO A 38 9.88 -7.95 0.58
CA PRO A 38 8.54 -7.64 0.11
C PRO A 38 7.91 -6.46 0.87
N ILE A 39 7.32 -5.51 0.14
CA ILE A 39 6.59 -4.39 0.75
C ILE A 39 5.27 -4.91 1.31
N LYS A 40 5.24 -5.23 2.62
CA LYS A 40 3.99 -5.49 3.35
C LYS A 40 3.41 -4.19 3.88
N LEU A 41 2.11 -4.00 3.71
CA LEU A 41 1.34 -2.86 4.21
C LEU A 41 0.01 -3.37 4.77
N LYS A 42 -0.54 -2.65 5.76
CA LYS A 42 -1.89 -2.88 6.27
C LYS A 42 -2.90 -2.14 5.39
N LEU A 43 -3.91 -2.86 4.92
CA LEU A 43 -5.03 -2.28 4.18
C LEU A 43 -6.17 -1.95 5.16
N VAL A 44 -6.59 -0.70 5.19
CA VAL A 44 -7.63 -0.18 6.11
C VAL A 44 -8.83 0.28 5.29
N PRO A 45 -10.04 -0.29 5.49
CA PRO A 45 -11.24 0.17 4.78
C PRO A 45 -11.53 1.65 5.04
N ARG A 46 -11.92 2.39 4.01
CA ARG A 46 -12.56 3.70 4.15
C ARG A 46 -14.05 3.47 4.29
N ILE A 47 -14.57 3.73 5.49
CA ILE A 47 -16.01 3.83 5.70
C ILE A 47 -16.51 5.01 4.84
N PRO A 48 -17.53 4.83 3.98
CA PRO A 48 -18.11 5.95 3.25
C PRO A 48 -18.71 6.95 4.25
N ALA A 49 -18.65 8.25 3.94
CA ALA A 49 -19.08 9.32 4.85
C ALA A 49 -20.58 9.29 5.24
N ASN A 50 -21.36 8.34 4.73
CA ASN A 50 -22.80 8.20 4.95
C ASN A 50 -23.19 7.08 5.95
N ASN A 51 -22.23 6.33 6.50
CA ASN A 51 -22.54 5.20 7.39
C ASN A 51 -22.26 5.57 8.86
N LYS A 52 -23.09 6.48 9.39
CA LYS A 52 -23.32 6.70 10.82
C LYS A 52 -24.83 6.87 11.04
N GLU A 53 -25.50 5.74 11.13
CA GLU A 53 -26.87 5.59 11.65
C GLU A 53 -26.88 4.33 12.54
#